data_AF-A0A373VT76-F1
#
_entry.id   AF-A0A373VT76-F1
#
_cell.length_a   1.000
_cell.length_b   1.000
_cell.length_c   1.000
_cell.angle_alpha   90.00
_cell.angle_beta   90.00
_cell.angle_gamma   90.00
#
_symmetry.space_group_name_H-M   'P 1'
#
loop_
_entity.id
_entity.type
_entity.pdbx_description
1 polymer ?
#
loop_
_entity_poly.entity_id
_entity_poly.type
_entity_poly.pdbx_seq_one_letter_code
_entity_poly.pdbx_strand_id
1 'polypeptide(L)'
;MSTQQFEEKYYKYKDLLFRIIFTYVKNPNDAEDILQEVFTKLYCSNKAFETDEHEKRWLIRISINLSKNHLKLFWNKKRDIFNHEDLPGESFSSEYNDLLQMVLNLPDKCKAPMYLHYYEGYSCKQIGEILGCKESAIKMRLKRGRELLKMNLEEDKQYGC
;
A
#
# COMPACT_ATOMS: atom_id res chain seq x y z
N MET A 1 -3.22 -3.87 25.77
CA MET A 1 -2.32 -4.87 25.15
C MET A 1 -1.01 -4.88 25.94
N SER A 2 -0.41 -6.04 26.21
CA SER A 2 0.91 -6.07 26.88
C SER A 2 2.04 -5.73 25.90
N THR A 3 3.21 -5.32 26.41
CA THR A 3 4.39 -4.98 25.59
C THR A 3 4.84 -6.14 24.71
N GLN A 4 4.88 -7.36 25.27
CA GLN A 4 5.30 -8.56 24.53
C GLN A 4 4.33 -8.89 23.38
N GLN A 5 3.01 -8.81 23.62
CA GLN A 5 2.00 -9.00 22.57
C GLN A 5 2.10 -7.95 21.47
N PHE A 6 2.49 -6.73 21.80
CA PHE A 6 2.71 -5.68 20.81
C PHE A 6 3.92 -5.99 19.92
N GLU A 7 5.05 -6.36 20.52
CA GLU A 7 6.27 -6.71 19.79
C GLU A 7 6.06 -7.88 18.83
N GLU A 8 5.39 -8.95 19.29
CA GLU A 8 5.03 -10.10 18.45
C GLU A 8 4.24 -9.67 17.21
N LYS A 9 3.22 -8.81 17.38
CA LYS A 9 2.43 -8.28 16.28
C LYS A 9 3.23 -7.33 15.39
N TYR A 10 4.10 -6.53 15.99
CA TYR A 10 4.97 -5.61 15.26
C TYR A 10 5.86 -6.37 14.29
N TYR A 11 6.65 -7.33 14.77
CA TYR A 11 7.54 -8.11 13.92
C TYR A 11 6.78 -9.01 12.93
N LYS A 12 5.57 -9.46 13.27
CA LYS A 12 4.72 -10.24 12.37
C LYS A 12 4.21 -9.45 11.16
N TYR A 13 3.86 -8.16 11.33
CA TYR A 13 3.19 -7.39 10.28
C TYR A 13 4.00 -6.25 9.69
N LYS A 14 5.09 -5.79 10.33
CA LYS A 14 5.83 -4.58 9.93
C LYS A 14 6.22 -4.58 8.44
N ASP A 15 6.79 -5.67 7.94
CA ASP A 15 7.36 -5.70 6.58
C ASP A 15 6.25 -5.69 5.52
N LEU A 16 5.16 -6.41 5.79
CA LEU A 16 3.95 -6.41 4.97
C LEU A 16 3.35 -5.00 4.88
N LEU A 17 3.10 -4.39 6.04
CA LEU A 17 2.44 -3.10 6.11
C LEU A 17 3.33 -2.01 5.49
N PHE A 18 4.64 -2.05 5.76
CA PHE A 18 5.61 -1.16 5.15
C PHE A 18 5.56 -1.23 3.62
N ARG A 19 5.61 -2.43 3.03
CA ARG A 19 5.51 -2.62 1.56
C ARG A 19 4.22 -2.04 1.00
N ILE A 20 3.08 -2.31 1.65
CA ILE A 20 1.79 -1.77 1.22
C ILE A 20 1.81 -0.23 1.27
N ILE A 21 2.25 0.36 2.38
CA ILE A 21 2.32 1.81 2.57
C ILE A 21 3.25 2.43 1.52
N PHE A 22 4.41 1.84 1.30
CA PHE A 22 5.40 2.29 0.33
C PHE A 22 4.82 2.29 -1.10
N THR A 23 3.93 1.36 -1.43
CA THR A 23 3.26 1.39 -2.75
C THR A 23 2.44 2.65 -3.02
N TYR A 24 2.02 3.34 -1.96
CA TYR A 24 1.29 4.60 -2.03
C TYR A 24 2.22 5.81 -2.01
N VAL A 25 3.07 5.92 -0.98
CA VAL A 25 3.82 7.16 -0.72
C VAL A 25 5.15 7.25 -1.47
N LYS A 26 5.76 6.10 -1.83
CA LYS A 26 7.06 6.02 -2.51
C LYS A 26 8.20 6.80 -1.83
N ASN A 27 8.06 7.11 -0.54
CA ASN A 27 9.09 7.72 0.30
C ASN A 27 9.25 6.82 1.54
N PRO A 28 10.46 6.35 1.85
CA PRO A 28 10.69 5.45 2.98
C PRO A 28 10.39 6.12 4.32
N ASN A 29 10.78 7.38 4.51
CA ASN A 29 10.54 8.12 5.76
C ASN A 29 9.03 8.29 6.00
N ASP A 30 8.30 8.74 4.98
CA ASP A 30 6.83 8.86 5.08
C ASP A 30 6.18 7.49 5.35
N ALA A 31 6.75 6.41 4.79
CA ALA A 31 6.24 5.07 4.99
C ALA A 31 6.47 4.57 6.43
N GLU A 32 7.62 4.86 7.03
CA GLU A 32 7.92 4.58 8.43
C GLU A 32 7.00 5.37 9.37
N ASP A 33 6.79 6.65 9.11
CA ASP A 33 5.90 7.51 9.91
C ASP A 33 4.46 6.97 9.90
N ILE A 34 3.94 6.61 8.72
CA ILE A 34 2.62 6.00 8.61
C ILE A 34 2.59 4.64 9.31
N LEU A 35 3.64 3.82 9.19
CA LEU A 35 3.71 2.53 9.85
C LEU A 35 3.63 2.69 11.38
N GLN A 36 4.35 3.65 11.94
CA GLN A 36 4.27 4.00 13.36
C GLN A 36 2.85 4.44 13.75
N GLU A 37 2.18 5.24 12.93
CA GLU A 37 0.79 5.64 13.19
C GLU A 37 -0.17 4.43 13.17
N VAL A 38 0.03 3.47 12.24
CA VAL A 38 -0.76 2.22 12.18
C VAL A 38 -0.63 1.44 13.49
N PHE A 39 0.60 1.22 13.97
CA PHE A 39 0.84 0.48 15.21
C PHE A 39 0.39 1.24 16.45
N THR A 40 0.49 2.56 16.45
CA THR A 40 -0.10 3.41 17.50
C THR A 40 -1.61 3.21 17.55
N LYS A 41 -2.29 3.17 16.39
CA LYS A 41 -3.73 2.88 16.33
C LYS A 41 -4.07 1.47 16.79
N LEU A 42 -3.24 0.47 16.47
CA LEU A 42 -3.40 -0.88 16.99
C LEU A 42 -3.30 -0.88 18.51
N TYR A 43 -2.28 -0.23 19.07
CA TYR A 43 -2.03 -0.16 20.50
C TYR A 43 -3.16 0.52 21.27
N CYS A 44 -3.67 1.63 20.75
CA CYS A 44 -4.78 2.36 21.33
C CYS A 44 -6.16 1.77 21.01
N SER A 45 -6.25 0.75 20.13
CA SER A 45 -7.53 0.15 19.78
C SER A 45 -8.02 -0.80 20.87
N ASN A 46 -9.29 -0.66 21.26
CA ASN A 46 -10.00 -1.63 22.09
C ASN A 46 -10.70 -2.71 21.24
N LYS A 47 -10.26 -2.90 19.99
CA LYS A 47 -10.94 -3.80 19.06
C LYS A 47 -10.56 -5.24 19.37
N ALA A 48 -11.57 -6.09 19.60
CA ALA A 48 -11.38 -7.53 19.68
C ALA A 48 -11.23 -8.11 18.27
N PHE A 49 -10.15 -8.85 18.03
CA PHE A 49 -9.95 -9.60 16.80
C PHE A 49 -10.25 -11.07 17.07
N GLU A 50 -11.16 -11.62 16.27
CA GLU A 50 -11.55 -13.04 16.38
C GLU A 50 -10.47 -13.99 15.87
N THR A 51 -9.67 -13.54 14.90
CA THR A 51 -8.61 -14.32 14.25
C THR A 51 -7.45 -13.41 13.85
N ASP A 52 -6.26 -13.99 13.72
CA ASP A 52 -5.08 -13.31 13.15
C ASP A 52 -5.37 -12.69 11.79
N GLU A 53 -6.19 -13.37 10.99
CA GLU A 53 -6.55 -12.92 9.66
C GLU A 53 -7.52 -11.73 9.69
N HIS A 54 -8.43 -11.66 10.68
CA HIS A 54 -9.23 -10.46 10.90
C HIS A 54 -8.36 -9.27 11.34
N GLU A 55 -7.36 -9.49 12.19
CA GLU A 55 -6.40 -8.47 12.59
C GLU A 55 -5.57 -7.97 11.41
N LYS A 56 -5.00 -8.89 10.62
CA LYS A 56 -4.24 -8.59 9.39
C LYS A 56 -5.05 -7.72 8.43
N ARG A 57 -6.30 -8.10 8.14
CA ARG A 57 -7.19 -7.30 7.27
C ARG A 57 -7.45 -5.90 7.80
N TRP A 58 -7.63 -5.77 9.11
CA TRP A 58 -7.84 -4.46 9.75
C TRP A 58 -6.58 -3.58 9.66
N LEU A 59 -5.40 -4.15 9.90
CA LEU A 59 -4.14 -3.43 9.77
C LEU A 59 -3.92 -2.95 8.32
N ILE A 60 -4.10 -3.82 7.33
CA ILE A 60 -4.03 -3.47 5.91
C ILE A 60 -4.99 -2.32 5.57
N ARG A 61 -6.24 -2.39 6.06
CA ARG A 61 -7.24 -1.32 5.87
C ARG A 61 -6.74 0.01 6.41
N ILE A 62 -6.24 0.03 7.64
CA ILE A 62 -5.76 1.24 8.30
C ILE A 62 -4.55 1.81 7.55
N SER A 63 -3.56 0.99 7.20
CA SER A 63 -2.40 1.40 6.40
C SER A 63 -2.81 2.08 5.11
N ILE A 64 -3.68 1.45 4.32
CA ILE A 64 -4.14 2.02 3.03
C ILE A 64 -4.88 3.35 3.22
N ASN A 65 -5.70 3.47 4.26
CA ASN A 65 -6.43 4.71 4.53
C ASN A 65 -5.48 5.83 4.96
N LEU A 66 -4.50 5.53 5.79
CA LEU A 66 -3.50 6.49 6.23
C LEU A 66 -2.63 6.97 5.08
N SER A 67 -2.15 6.08 4.22
CA SER A 67 -1.37 6.48 3.04
C SER A 67 -2.16 7.39 2.10
N LYS A 68 -3.45 7.09 1.87
CA LYS A 68 -4.31 7.96 1.06
C LYS A 68 -4.53 9.33 1.70
N ASN A 69 -4.71 9.37 3.01
CA ASN A 69 -4.85 10.63 3.75
C ASN A 69 -3.56 11.44 3.70
N HIS A 70 -2.40 10.81 3.91
CA HIS A 70 -1.09 11.44 3.80
C HIS A 70 -0.91 12.08 2.42
N LEU A 71 -1.18 11.33 1.35
CA LEU A 71 -1.15 11.86 -0.02
C LEU A 71 -2.12 13.03 -0.19
N LYS A 72 -3.39 12.89 0.22
CA LYS A 72 -4.38 13.98 0.10
C LYS A 72 -3.92 15.26 0.80
N LEU A 73 -3.35 15.14 2.00
CA LEU A 73 -2.80 16.26 2.75
C LEU A 73 -1.57 16.85 2.04
N PHE A 74 -0.69 16.02 1.49
CA PHE A 74 0.46 16.45 0.70
C PHE A 74 0.03 17.21 -0.57
N TRP A 75 -0.96 16.70 -1.31
CA TRP A 75 -1.52 17.38 -2.50
C TRP A 75 -2.24 18.68 -2.14
N ASN A 76 -2.93 18.72 -0.99
CA ASN A 76 -3.57 19.94 -0.49
C ASN A 76 -2.53 20.97 -0.05
N LYS A 77 -1.47 20.56 0.68
CA LYS A 77 -0.35 21.43 1.06
C LYS A 77 0.43 21.93 -0.16
N LYS A 78 0.65 21.08 -1.17
CA LYS A 78 1.25 21.48 -2.46
C LYS A 78 0.41 22.49 -3.24
N ARG A 79 -0.91 22.54 -3.03
CA ARG A 79 -1.77 23.59 -3.63
C ARG A 79 -1.64 24.93 -2.92
N ASP A 80 -1.32 24.95 -1.63
CA ASP A 80 -1.04 26.18 -0.87
C ASP A 80 0.41 26.67 -1.04
N ILE A 81 1.31 25.82 -1.53
CA ILE A 81 2.75 26.10 -1.69
C ILE A 81 3.12 25.97 -3.18
N PHE A 82 2.59 26.86 -4.04
CA PHE A 82 3.28 27.13 -5.30
C PHE A 82 4.45 28.07 -4.99
N ASN A 83 5.53 27.50 -4.42
CA ASN A 83 6.89 28.07 -4.42
C ASN A 83 7.90 26.97 -4.02
N HIS A 84 8.71 26.62 -5.02
CA HIS A 84 9.96 25.85 -5.01
C HIS A 84 10.00 24.39 -4.53
N GLU A 85 10.36 23.54 -5.50
CA GLU A 85 11.50 22.60 -5.48
C GLU A 85 11.89 22.05 -4.11
N ASP A 86 11.45 20.83 -3.83
CA ASP A 86 12.26 19.82 -3.15
C ASP A 86 11.59 18.45 -3.36
N LEU A 87 12.08 17.70 -4.35
CA LEU A 87 11.95 16.24 -4.34
C LEU A 87 13.22 15.70 -3.69
N PRO A 88 13.13 15.02 -2.54
CA PRO A 88 14.26 14.24 -2.04
C PRO A 88 14.54 13.11 -3.03
N GLY A 89 15.69 13.23 -3.70
CA GLY A 89 16.28 12.21 -4.54
C GLY A 89 16.77 11.02 -3.72
N GLU A 90 16.64 9.85 -4.35
CA GLU A 90 17.34 8.58 -4.18
C GLU A 90 17.95 8.25 -2.81
N SER A 91 17.46 7.16 -2.23
CA SER A 91 18.30 6.16 -1.56
C SER A 91 17.54 4.85 -1.31
N PHE A 92 18.19 3.75 -1.72
CA PHE A 92 18.05 2.34 -1.29
C PHE A 92 17.25 1.30 -2.10
N SER A 93 18.07 0.42 -2.68
CA SER A 93 18.01 -1.04 -2.77
C SER A 93 17.32 -1.70 -3.97
N SER A 94 18.18 -2.25 -4.82
CA SER A 94 18.03 -3.20 -5.93
C SER A 94 17.26 -4.51 -5.64
N GLU A 95 16.53 -4.63 -4.54
CA GLU A 95 15.88 -5.89 -4.10
C GLU A 95 14.38 -5.98 -4.35
N TYR A 96 13.76 -4.92 -4.86
CA TYR A 96 12.35 -4.97 -5.22
C TYR A 96 12.18 -5.67 -6.56
N ASN A 97 11.75 -6.95 -6.52
CA ASN A 97 11.40 -7.77 -7.67
C ASN A 97 10.61 -6.95 -8.71
N ASP A 98 10.92 -7.12 -10.00
CA ASP A 98 10.33 -6.41 -11.14
C ASP A 98 8.81 -6.25 -11.04
N LEU A 99 8.12 -7.26 -10.51
CA LEU A 99 6.67 -7.23 -10.30
C LEU A 99 6.21 -6.12 -9.34
N LEU A 100 6.99 -5.79 -8.29
CA LEU A 100 6.64 -4.73 -7.36
C LEU A 100 6.81 -3.37 -8.04
N GLN A 101 7.91 -3.16 -8.76
CA GLN A 101 8.16 -1.95 -9.53
C GLN A 101 7.04 -1.70 -10.55
N MET A 102 6.61 -2.77 -11.24
CA MET A 102 5.46 -2.72 -12.14
C MET A 102 4.19 -2.25 -11.42
N VAL A 103 3.88 -2.78 -10.23
CA VAL A 103 2.72 -2.37 -9.43
C VAL A 103 2.85 -0.92 -8.94
N LEU A 104 4.05 -0.46 -8.58
CA LEU A 104 4.30 0.94 -8.16
C LEU A 104 3.96 1.96 -9.25
N ASN A 105 4.04 1.56 -10.53
CA ASN A 105 3.76 2.44 -11.67
C ASN A 105 2.28 2.45 -12.08
N LEU A 106 1.43 1.63 -11.45
CA LEU A 106 -0.01 1.64 -11.72
C LEU A 106 -0.72 2.83 -11.06
N PRO A 107 -1.88 3.26 -11.57
CA PRO A 107 -2.72 4.25 -10.88
C PRO A 107 -3.14 3.76 -9.49
N ASP A 108 -3.25 4.68 -8.52
CA ASP A 108 -3.52 4.38 -7.09
C ASP A 108 -4.76 3.50 -6.85
N LYS A 109 -5.75 3.57 -7.74
CA LYS A 109 -6.98 2.76 -7.66
C LYS A 109 -6.73 1.28 -7.97
N CYS A 110 -5.65 0.95 -8.67
CA CYS A 110 -5.30 -0.40 -9.10
C CYS A 110 -4.19 -1.02 -8.23
N LYS A 111 -3.31 -0.21 -7.63
CA LYS A 111 -2.16 -0.68 -6.82
C LYS A 111 -2.54 -1.67 -5.71
N ALA A 112 -3.38 -1.26 -4.75
CA ALA A 112 -3.75 -2.15 -3.65
C ALA A 112 -4.46 -3.42 -4.10
N PRO A 113 -5.46 -3.39 -5.02
CA PRO A 113 -6.03 -4.62 -5.54
C PRO A 113 -4.97 -5.57 -6.13
N MET A 114 -4.02 -5.05 -6.91
CA MET A 114 -2.96 -5.86 -7.52
C MET A 114 -2.03 -6.45 -6.46
N TYR A 115 -1.55 -5.64 -5.50
CA TYR A 115 -0.69 -6.12 -4.42
C TYR A 115 -1.40 -7.19 -3.58
N LEU A 116 -2.61 -6.89 -3.09
CA LEU A 116 -3.37 -7.81 -2.24
C LEU A 116 -3.74 -9.12 -2.94
N HIS A 117 -3.95 -9.09 -4.26
CA HIS A 117 -4.28 -10.29 -5.01
C HIS A 117 -3.06 -11.17 -5.32
N TYR A 118 -2.00 -10.57 -5.87
CA TYR A 118 -0.87 -11.33 -6.41
C TYR A 118 0.22 -11.60 -5.37
N TYR A 119 0.42 -10.72 -4.38
CA TYR A 119 1.40 -10.92 -3.32
C TYR A 119 0.80 -11.59 -2.08
N GLU A 120 -0.40 -11.16 -1.67
CA GLU A 120 -1.04 -11.68 -0.45
C GLU A 120 -2.03 -12.81 -0.71
N GLY A 121 -2.36 -13.11 -1.97
CA GLY A 121 -3.26 -14.21 -2.33
C GLY A 121 -4.74 -13.97 -2.00
N TYR A 122 -5.15 -12.73 -1.70
CA TYR A 122 -6.55 -12.45 -1.37
C TYR A 122 -7.48 -12.62 -2.57
N SER A 123 -8.66 -13.19 -2.32
CA SER A 123 -9.74 -13.23 -3.30
C SER A 123 -10.34 -11.85 -3.56
N CYS A 124 -10.96 -11.66 -4.73
CA CYS A 124 -11.62 -10.39 -5.07
C CYS A 124 -12.67 -9.97 -4.03
N LYS A 125 -13.36 -10.94 -3.41
CA LYS A 125 -14.35 -10.71 -2.36
C LYS A 125 -13.69 -10.15 -1.10
N GLN A 126 -12.64 -10.82 -0.60
CA GLN A 126 -11.89 -10.36 0.58
C GLN A 126 -11.25 -8.99 0.35
N ILE A 127 -10.68 -8.73 -0.83
CA ILE A 127 -10.14 -7.42 -1.17
C ILE A 127 -11.27 -6.37 -1.16
N GLY A 128 -12.47 -6.72 -1.63
CA GLY A 128 -13.64 -5.84 -1.56
C GLY A 128 -14.00 -5.46 -0.13
N GLU A 129 -13.99 -6.43 0.79
CA GLU A 129 -14.21 -6.23 2.23
C GLU A 129 -13.12 -5.34 2.85
N ILE A 130 -11.84 -5.60 2.54
CA ILE A 130 -10.69 -4.81 3.00
C ILE A 130 -10.74 -3.38 2.42
N LEU A 131 -11.15 -3.20 1.18
CA LEU A 131 -11.13 -1.88 0.54
C LEU A 131 -12.45 -1.11 0.70
N GLY A 132 -13.51 -1.75 1.21
CA GLY A 132 -14.84 -1.16 1.35
C GLY A 132 -15.51 -0.91 0.00
N CYS A 133 -15.35 -1.83 -0.96
CA CYS A 133 -15.94 -1.72 -2.29
C CYS A 133 -16.45 -3.07 -2.82
N LYS A 134 -17.38 -3.02 -3.78
CA LYS A 134 -17.98 -4.22 -4.38
C LYS A 134 -16.92 -5.09 -5.07
N GLU A 135 -17.10 -6.41 -5.02
CA GLU A 135 -16.24 -7.38 -5.70
C GLU A 135 -16.09 -7.08 -7.20
N SER A 136 -17.17 -6.65 -7.86
CA SER A 136 -17.15 -6.26 -9.28
C SER A 136 -16.21 -5.08 -9.55
N ALA A 137 -16.11 -4.13 -8.62
CA ALA A 137 -15.18 -3.01 -8.72
C ALA A 137 -13.72 -3.47 -8.57
N ILE A 138 -13.46 -4.48 -7.73
CA ILE A 138 -12.12 -5.09 -7.61
C ILE A 138 -11.75 -5.82 -8.90
N LYS A 139 -12.64 -6.64 -9.46
CA LYS A 139 -12.40 -7.33 -10.74
C LYS A 139 -12.06 -6.34 -11.85
N MET A 140 -12.79 -5.22 -11.93
CA MET A 140 -12.51 -4.16 -12.90
C MET A 140 -11.15 -3.49 -12.67
N ARG A 141 -10.79 -3.17 -11.42
CA ARG A 141 -9.48 -2.58 -11.07
C ARG A 141 -8.32 -3.53 -11.38
N LEU A 142 -8.48 -4.82 -11.10
CA LEU A 142 -7.49 -5.86 -11.45
C LEU A 142 -7.35 -6.02 -12.97
N LYS A 143 -8.47 -6.04 -13.70
CA LYS A 143 -8.46 -6.09 -15.17
C LYS A 143 -7.70 -4.90 -15.75
N ARG A 144 -8.07 -3.69 -15.33
CA ARG A 144 -7.40 -2.45 -15.76
C ARG A 144 -5.92 -2.42 -15.37
N GLY A 145 -5.58 -2.89 -14.17
CA GLY A 145 -4.21 -3.02 -13.72
C GLY A 145 -3.39 -3.93 -14.65
N ARG A 146 -3.91 -5.10 -15.00
CA ARG A 146 -3.26 -6.01 -15.95
C ARG A 146 -3.11 -5.43 -17.35
N GLU A 147 -4.13 -4.72 -17.85
CA GLU A 147 -4.07 -4.06 -19.17
C GLU A 147 -2.96 -3.01 -19.21
N LEU A 148 -2.84 -2.20 -18.16
CA LEU A 148 -1.77 -1.20 -18.04
C LEU A 148 -0.38 -1.84 -17.93
N LEU A 149 -0.24 -2.91 -17.15
CA LEU A 149 1.04 -3.63 -17.08
C LEU A 149 1.40 -4.27 -18.43
N LYS A 150 0.42 -4.78 -19.17
CA LYS A 150 0.64 -5.36 -20.49
C LYS A 150 1.10 -4.30 -21.50
N MET A 151 0.48 -3.12 -21.51
CA MET A 151 0.89 -2.01 -22.38
C MET A 151 2.33 -1.58 -22.08
N ASN A 152 2.69 -1.39 -20.81
CA ASN A 152 4.05 -1.01 -20.43
C ASN A 152 5.09 -2.06 -20.85
N LEU A 153 4.79 -3.36 -20.70
CA LEU A 153 5.67 -4.44 -21.15
C LEU A 153 5.80 -4.56 -22.67
N GLU A 154 4.79 -4.14 -23.43
CA GLU A 154 4.83 -4.11 -24.90
C GLU A 154 5.62 -2.89 -25.39
N GLU A 155 5.52 -1.75 -24.71
CA GLU A 155 6.32 -0.55 -24.97
C GLU A 155 7.82 -0.77 -24.65
N ASP A 156 8.15 -1.39 -23.51
CA ASP A 156 9.53 -1.71 -23.14
C ASP A 156 10.20 -2.66 -24.15
N LYS A 157 9.43 -3.55 -24.78
CA LYS A 157 9.92 -4.43 -25.87
C LYS A 157 10.10 -3.71 -27.21
N GLN A 158 9.39 -2.61 -27.42
CA GLN A 158 9.46 -1.83 -28.66
C GLN A 158 10.59 -0.79 -28.63
N TYR A 159 11.03 -0.38 -27.43
CA TYR A 159 12.14 0.57 -27.23
C TYR A 159 13.39 -0.02 -26.55
N GLY A 160 13.39 -1.32 -26.23
CA GLY A 160 14.58 -2.06 -25.81
C GLY A 160 15.53 -2.30 -26.98
N CYS A 161 16.35 -1.29 -27.31
CA CYS A 161 17.60 -1.43 -28.04
C CYS A 161 18.77 -1.61 -27.06
#